data_AF-X0Y3A6-F1
#
_entry.id   AF-X0Y3A6-F1
#
_cell.length_a   1.000
_cell.length_b   1.000
_cell.length_c   1.000
_cell.angle_alpha   90.00
_cell.angle_beta   90.00
_cell.angle_gamma   90.00
#
_symmetry.space_group_name_H-M   'P 1'
#
loop_
_entity.id
_entity.type
_entity.pdbx_description
1 polymer ?
#
loop_
_entity_poly.entity_id
_entity_poly.type
_entity_poly.pdbx_seq_one_letter_code
_entity_poly.pdbx_strand_id
1 'polypeptide(L)'
;MRAVPLRLGVVLTACVVYSSGCKRSEPQQPLPDHIELTYKILLDQGEALQAVPEAYPFQSGQTIRLAFRANCDSHAYVFARGSSGATRALYPSPKIDGGSNMLKAGVEHVVPSEGWFQFDATPGTEYLI
;
A
#
# COMPACT_ATOMS: atom_id res chain seq x y z
N MET A 1 13.64 -5.64 18.19
CA MET A 1 13.45 -5.14 16.81
C MET A 1 12.34 -4.10 16.86
N ARG A 2 12.62 -2.84 16.52
CA ARG A 2 11.70 -1.72 16.76
C ARG A 2 10.82 -1.51 15.53
N ALA A 3 9.50 -1.63 15.71
CA ALA A 3 8.52 -1.18 14.72
C ALA A 3 8.86 0.27 14.31
N VAL A 4 8.86 0.59 13.01
CA VAL A 4 8.85 1.97 12.57
C VAL A 4 7.45 2.49 12.88
N PRO A 5 7.26 3.33 13.93
CA PRO A 5 5.94 3.83 14.25
C PRO A 5 5.66 4.95 13.25
N LEU A 6 5.13 4.58 12.08
CA LEU A 6 4.41 5.54 11.25
C LEU A 6 3.11 5.81 11.99
N ARG A 7 3.17 6.74 12.95
CA ARG A 7 2.00 7.36 13.56
C ARG A 7 1.26 8.12 12.46
N LEU A 8 0.45 7.40 11.69
CA LEU A 8 -0.56 8.00 10.84
C LEU A 8 -1.58 8.62 11.79
N GLY A 9 -1.57 9.94 11.94
CA GLY A 9 -2.72 10.65 12.54
C GLY A 9 -3.93 10.70 11.60
N VAL A 10 -4.14 9.64 10.82
CA VAL A 10 -4.95 9.66 9.59
C VAL A 10 -5.57 8.28 9.42
N VAL A 11 -6.87 8.20 9.67
CA VAL A 11 -7.74 7.12 9.19
C VAL A 11 -7.40 6.88 7.72
N LEU A 12 -7.09 5.64 7.36
CA LEU A 12 -6.76 5.27 5.99
C LEU A 12 -8.07 5.09 5.23
N THR A 13 -8.79 6.18 4.95
CA THR A 13 -10.14 6.13 4.33
C THR A 13 -10.10 5.75 2.86
N ALA A 14 -8.93 5.85 2.22
CA ALA A 14 -8.72 5.29 0.89
C ALA A 14 -7.22 5.10 0.65
N CYS A 15 -6.83 3.87 0.36
CA CYS A 15 -5.52 3.53 -0.18
C CYS A 15 -5.60 3.71 -1.70
N VAL A 16 -5.30 4.91 -2.21
CA VAL A 16 -5.27 5.07 -3.66
C VAL A 16 -3.92 4.57 -4.15
N VAL A 17 -3.94 3.45 -4.88
CA VAL A 17 -2.74 2.84 -5.44
C VAL A 17 -2.62 3.26 -6.90
N TYR A 18 -1.52 3.94 -7.22
CA TYR A 18 -1.20 4.31 -8.60
C TYR A 18 0.06 3.59 -9.07
N SER A 19 0.08 3.23 -10.35
CA SER A 19 1.30 2.93 -11.10
C SER A 19 1.59 4.02 -12.12
N SER A 20 2.83 4.52 -12.14
CA SER A 20 3.29 5.44 -13.18
C SER A 20 4.18 4.71 -14.20
N GLY A 21 3.57 4.32 -15.32
CA GLY A 21 4.27 3.81 -16.49
C GLY A 21 4.78 2.37 -16.38
N CYS A 22 5.06 1.80 -17.55
CA CYS A 22 5.48 0.43 -17.74
C CYS A 22 6.88 0.46 -18.35
N LYS A 23 7.92 0.10 -17.59
CA LYS A 23 9.27 -0.07 -18.12
C LYS A 23 9.47 -1.52 -18.56
N ARG A 24 10.22 -1.72 -19.63
CA ARG A 24 10.72 -3.04 -20.00
C ARG A 24 11.66 -3.52 -18.91
N SER A 25 11.29 -4.60 -18.22
CA SER A 25 12.19 -5.35 -17.34
C SER A 25 13.26 -6.09 -18.13
N GLU A 26 12.92 -6.56 -19.34
CA GLU A 26 13.80 -7.34 -20.22
C GLU A 26 13.70 -6.88 -21.69
N PRO A 27 14.80 -6.84 -22.47
CA PRO A 27 14.83 -6.28 -23.84
C PRO A 27 13.86 -6.93 -24.83
N GLN A 28 13.47 -8.19 -24.60
CA GLN A 28 12.72 -9.02 -25.55
C GLN A 28 11.25 -9.27 -25.19
N GLN A 29 10.77 -8.83 -24.02
CA GLN A 29 9.35 -8.98 -23.70
C GLN A 29 8.53 -7.89 -24.45
N PRO A 30 7.46 -8.26 -25.18
CA PRO A 30 6.49 -7.27 -25.65
C PRO A 30 5.99 -6.48 -24.44
N LEU A 31 5.87 -5.16 -24.58
CA LEU A 31 5.14 -4.40 -23.57
C LEU A 31 3.71 -4.97 -23.52
N PRO A 32 3.15 -5.23 -22.34
CA PRO A 32 1.78 -5.70 -22.27
C PRO A 32 0.84 -4.64 -22.86
N ASP A 33 -0.14 -5.07 -23.65
CA ASP A 33 -1.11 -4.18 -24.32
C ASP A 33 -2.03 -3.45 -23.33
N HIS A 34 -1.98 -3.81 -22.04
CA HIS A 34 -2.64 -3.17 -20.91
C HIS A 34 -1.76 -3.24 -19.67
N ILE A 35 -1.81 -2.20 -18.82
CA ILE A 35 -1.12 -2.19 -17.53
C ILE A 35 -2.05 -2.84 -16.50
N GLU A 36 -1.55 -3.85 -15.80
CA GLU A 36 -2.25 -4.47 -14.69
C GLU A 36 -1.49 -4.17 -13.40
N LEU A 37 -2.22 -3.69 -12.40
CA LEU A 37 -1.78 -3.59 -11.02
C LEU A 37 -2.85 -4.23 -10.15
N THR A 38 -2.44 -5.23 -9.40
CA THR A 38 -3.27 -5.85 -8.36
C THR A 38 -2.68 -5.54 -7.01
N TYR A 39 -3.54 -5.46 -6.01
CA TYR A 39 -3.10 -5.33 -4.64
C TYR A 39 -3.98 -6.13 -3.68
N LYS A 40 -3.41 -6.44 -2.51
CA LYS A 40 -4.11 -7.07 -1.38
C LYS A 40 -3.81 -6.28 -0.12
N ILE A 41 -4.83 -6.14 0.73
CA ILE A 41 -4.64 -5.63 2.09
C ILE A 41 -4.41 -6.82 3.01
N LEU A 42 -3.23 -6.89 3.62
CA LEU A 42 -2.80 -7.96 4.51
C LEU A 42 -2.91 -7.47 5.96
N LEU A 43 -3.97 -7.87 6.64
CA LEU A 43 -4.21 -7.59 8.05
C LEU A 43 -3.39 -8.52 8.94
N ASP A 44 -2.70 -7.93 9.91
CA ASP A 44 -1.99 -8.67 10.95
C ASP A 44 -2.99 -9.25 11.97
N GLN A 45 -3.01 -10.58 12.07
CA GLN A 45 -3.78 -11.33 13.07
C GLN A 45 -2.88 -11.89 14.19
N GLY A 46 -1.64 -11.39 14.30
CA GLY A 46 -0.64 -11.82 15.28
C GLY A 46 0.18 -13.03 14.83
N GLU A 47 -0.46 -14.16 14.51
CA GLU A 47 0.23 -15.37 14.05
C GLU A 47 0.28 -15.49 12.52
N ALA A 48 -0.61 -14.80 11.82
CA ALA A 48 -0.75 -14.89 10.37
C ALA A 48 -1.18 -13.56 9.75
N LEU A 49 -0.91 -13.44 8.45
CA LEU A 49 -1.45 -12.37 7.61
C LEU A 49 -2.75 -12.85 6.96
N GLN A 50 -3.80 -12.06 7.08
CA GLN A 50 -5.08 -12.31 6.45
C GLN A 50 -5.33 -11.29 5.34
N ALA A 51 -5.59 -11.76 4.11
CA ALA A 51 -6.08 -10.90 3.05
C ALA A 51 -7.53 -10.47 3.35
N VAL A 52 -7.78 -9.16 3.38
CA VAL A 52 -9.11 -8.57 3.64
C VAL A 52 -9.55 -7.68 2.47
N PRO A 53 -10.87 -7.56 2.23
CA PRO A 53 -11.38 -6.66 1.21
C PRO A 53 -11.15 -5.18 1.59
N GLU A 54 -11.23 -4.31 0.59
CA GLU A 54 -11.09 -2.85 0.77
C GLU A 54 -12.13 -2.27 1.74
N ALA A 55 -13.35 -2.82 1.73
CA ALA A 55 -14.45 -2.41 2.59
C ALA A 55 -14.37 -2.99 4.02
N TYR A 56 -13.23 -3.59 4.40
CA TYR A 56 -13.05 -4.14 5.74
C TYR A 56 -13.11 -3.02 6.81
N PRO A 57 -13.90 -3.17 7.89
CA PRO A 57 -14.04 -2.15 8.92
C PRO A 57 -12.84 -2.18 9.88
N PHE A 58 -11.74 -1.54 9.49
CA PHE A 58 -10.54 -1.48 10.31
C PHE A 58 -10.78 -0.77 11.64
N GLN A 59 -10.16 -1.31 12.69
CA GLN A 59 -10.19 -0.76 14.04
C GLN A 59 -8.86 -0.12 14.40
N SER A 60 -8.92 0.82 15.35
CA SER A 60 -7.72 1.44 15.90
C SER A 60 -6.75 0.40 16.45
N GLY A 61 -5.46 0.62 16.18
CA GLY A 61 -4.39 -0.27 16.62
C GLY A 61 -4.14 -1.46 15.70
N GLN A 62 -5.08 -1.81 14.82
CA GLN A 62 -4.85 -2.82 13.79
C GLN A 62 -3.73 -2.38 12.86
N THR A 63 -2.98 -3.35 12.36
CA THR A 63 -1.85 -3.10 11.48
C THR A 63 -1.97 -3.90 10.20
N ILE A 64 -1.56 -3.29 9.09
CA ILE A 64 -1.65 -3.89 7.76
C ILE A 64 -0.33 -3.75 7.00
N ARG A 65 -0.19 -4.61 5.99
CA ARG A 65 0.72 -4.43 4.86
C ARG A 65 -0.10 -4.45 3.57
N LEU A 66 0.48 -3.93 2.50
CA LEU A 66 -0.07 -3.99 1.16
C LEU A 66 0.83 -4.89 0.31
N ALA A 67 0.27 -5.89 -0.35
CA ALA A 67 0.98 -6.67 -1.34
C ALA A 67 0.60 -6.20 -2.74
N PHE A 68 1.57 -5.72 -3.52
CA PHE A 68 1.39 -5.26 -4.89
C PHE A 68 1.95 -6.28 -5.88
N ARG A 69 1.27 -6.45 -7.02
CA ARG A 69 1.82 -7.17 -8.16
C ARG A 69 1.43 -6.47 -9.44
N ALA A 70 2.43 -6.15 -10.25
CA ALA A 70 2.26 -5.52 -11.56
C ALA A 70 2.73 -6.44 -12.68
N ASN A 71 2.12 -6.33 -13.85
CA ASN A 71 2.53 -7.09 -15.04
C ASN A 71 3.77 -6.49 -15.75
N CYS A 72 4.24 -5.32 -15.32
CA CYS A 72 5.50 -4.73 -15.77
C CYS A 72 6.19 -3.88 -14.70
N ASP A 73 7.44 -3.51 -14.95
CA ASP A 73 8.19 -2.64 -14.03
C ASP A 73 7.46 -1.29 -13.92
N SER A 74 7.10 -0.92 -12.70
CA SER A 74 6.26 0.23 -12.40
C SER A 74 6.60 0.82 -11.03
N HIS A 75 5.94 1.90 -10.64
CA HIS A 75 6.15 2.53 -9.35
C HIS A 75 4.86 2.54 -8.54
N ALA A 76 4.87 2.06 -7.30
CA ALA A 76 3.71 2.11 -6.43
C ALA A 76 3.65 3.41 -5.62
N TYR A 77 2.44 3.91 -5.42
CA TYR A 77 2.18 5.01 -4.50
C TYR A 77 1.05 4.60 -3.58
N VAL A 78 1.18 4.95 -2.30
CA VAL A 78 0.15 4.70 -1.31
C VAL A 78 -0.17 6.02 -0.65
N PHE A 79 -1.43 6.41 -0.71
CA PHE A 79 -1.94 7.58 -0.03
C PHE A 79 -2.93 7.16 1.05
N ALA A 80 -2.93 7.85 2.18
CA ALA A 80 -3.99 7.81 3.17
C ALA A 80 -4.85 9.06 2.99
N ARG A 81 -6.16 8.90 2.90
CA ARG A 81 -7.10 10.03 2.99
C ARG A 81 -7.75 10.02 4.35
N GLY A 82 -7.61 11.09 5.13
CA GLY A 82 -8.28 11.23 6.42
C GLY A 82 -9.75 11.63 6.28
N SER A 83 -10.47 11.57 7.40
CA SER A 83 -11.89 11.91 7.50
C SER A 83 -12.24 13.35 7.15
N SER A 84 -11.29 14.27 7.31
CA SER A 84 -11.40 15.67 6.85
C SER A 84 -11.27 15.83 5.33
N GLY A 85 -11.06 14.74 4.59
CA GLY A 85 -10.79 14.73 3.16
C GLY A 85 -9.33 15.01 2.80
N ALA A 86 -8.46 15.30 3.78
CA ALA A 86 -7.04 15.54 3.56
C ALA A 86 -6.30 14.27 3.15
N THR A 87 -5.52 14.33 2.08
CA THR A 87 -4.73 13.21 1.57
C THR A 87 -3.26 13.36 1.95
N ARG A 88 -2.63 12.28 2.40
CA ARG A 88 -1.22 12.20 2.79
C ARG A 88 -0.55 11.00 2.10
N ALA A 89 0.61 11.21 1.50
CA ALA A 89 1.43 10.10 1.00
C ALA A 89 2.01 9.27 2.17
N LEU A 90 1.83 7.95 2.09
CA LEU A 90 2.46 6.96 2.96
C LEU A 90 3.67 6.31 2.29
N TYR A 91 3.59 6.10 0.98
CA TYR A 91 4.62 5.48 0.16
C TYR A 91 4.70 6.16 -1.22
N PRO A 92 5.90 6.42 -1.77
CA PRO A 92 7.22 6.24 -1.16
C PRO A 92 7.44 7.11 0.07
N SER A 93 8.31 6.65 0.96
CA SER A 93 8.80 7.40 2.11
C SER A 93 10.26 7.03 2.35
N PRO A 94 11.19 7.97 2.61
CA PRO A 94 12.58 7.63 2.92
C PRO A 94 12.75 6.66 4.11
N LYS A 95 11.71 6.53 4.95
CA LYS A 95 11.67 5.63 6.10
C LYS A 95 11.14 4.22 5.77
N ILE A 96 10.63 4.01 4.56
CA ILE A 96 10.07 2.75 4.08
C ILE A 96 10.87 2.32 2.86
N ASP A 97 11.40 1.11 2.87
CA ASP A 97 12.11 0.50 1.72
C ASP A 97 13.21 1.42 1.12
N GLY A 98 13.88 2.20 1.97
CA GLY A 98 14.90 3.16 1.56
C GLY A 98 14.40 4.30 0.66
N GLY A 99 13.08 4.53 0.60
CA GLY A 99 12.45 5.50 -0.31
C GLY A 99 12.21 4.97 -1.72
N SER A 100 12.58 3.71 -2.01
CA SER A 100 12.23 3.07 -3.28
C SER A 100 10.72 2.82 -3.33
N ASN A 101 10.14 3.00 -4.51
CA ASN A 101 8.79 2.56 -4.82
C ASN A 101 8.69 1.70 -6.08
N MET A 102 9.81 1.15 -6.53
CA MET A 102 9.85 0.32 -7.73
C MET A 102 9.19 -1.03 -7.48
N LEU A 103 8.22 -1.38 -8.31
CA LEU A 103 7.67 -2.71 -8.49
C LEU A 103 8.37 -3.37 -9.68
N LYS A 104 8.81 -4.61 -9.50
CA LYS A 104 9.33 -5.45 -10.57
C LYS A 104 8.22 -6.28 -11.19
N ALA A 105 8.25 -6.37 -12.52
CA ALA A 105 7.29 -7.13 -13.30
C ALA A 105 7.14 -8.57 -12.76
N GLY A 106 5.90 -8.98 -12.51
CA GLY A 106 5.56 -10.34 -12.08
C GLY A 106 5.90 -10.69 -10.64
N VAL A 107 6.57 -9.80 -9.89
CA VAL A 107 6.98 -9.99 -8.49
C VAL A 107 5.92 -9.42 -7.55
N GLU A 108 5.61 -10.14 -6.48
CA GLU A 108 4.77 -9.60 -5.39
C GLU A 108 5.65 -8.79 -4.43
N HIS A 109 5.30 -7.53 -4.22
CA HIS A 109 6.00 -6.59 -3.33
C HIS A 109 5.13 -6.27 -2.13
N VAL A 110 5.60 -6.62 -0.93
CA VAL A 110 4.93 -6.31 0.33
C VAL A 110 5.47 -5.02 0.90
N VAL A 111 4.59 -4.06 1.17
CA VAL A 111 4.91 -2.70 1.64
C VAL A 111 4.14 -2.40 2.94
N PRO A 112 4.82 -1.93 3.99
CA PRO A 112 6.29 -1.84 4.12
C PRO A 112 6.96 -3.22 4.08
N SER A 113 8.17 -3.33 3.53
CA SER A 113 8.92 -4.60 3.60
C SER A 113 9.30 -4.94 5.05
N GLU A 114 9.52 -3.91 5.85
CA GLU A 114 9.76 -3.96 7.29
C GLU A 114 8.78 -3.07 8.06
N GLY A 115 8.26 -3.56 9.18
CA GLY A 115 7.24 -2.86 9.96
C GLY A 115 5.83 -3.00 9.37
N TRP A 116 4.98 -2.00 9.64
CA TRP A 116 3.55 -2.05 9.36
C TRP A 116 2.97 -0.65 9.15
N PHE A 117 1.88 -0.55 8.40
CA PHE A 117 0.96 0.58 8.54
C PHE A 117 0.03 0.31 9.72
N GLN A 118 -0.22 1.29 10.57
CA GLN A 118 -1.10 1.16 11.73
C GLN A 118 -2.24 2.17 11.67
N PHE A 119 -3.44 1.71 11.95
CA PHE A 119 -4.62 2.57 12.10
C PHE A 119 -4.62 3.25 13.47
N ASP A 120 -4.93 4.54 13.51
CA ASP A 120 -5.03 5.32 14.75
C ASP A 120 -6.47 5.35 15.30
N ALA A 121 -6.67 6.06 16.42
CA ALA A 121 -7.94 6.07 17.16
C ALA A 121 -8.85 7.25 16.80
N THR A 122 -8.55 7.99 15.73
CA THR A 122 -9.26 9.24 15.40
C THR A 122 -10.56 8.91 14.65
N PRO A 123 -11.76 9.14 15.21
CA PRO A 123 -13.02 8.80 14.54
C PRO A 123 -13.25 9.67 13.30
N GLY A 124 -13.71 9.05 12.21
CA GLY A 124 -14.17 9.72 10.99
C GLY A 124 -15.48 9.12 10.53
N THR A 125 -16.37 9.91 9.95
CA THR A 125 -17.68 9.44 9.44
C THR A 125 -17.56 9.22 7.92
N GLU A 126 -17.77 8.00 7.43
CA GLU A 126 -17.29 7.57 6.10
C GLU A 126 -18.33 7.48 4.97
N TYR A 127 -17.86 7.76 3.73
CA TYR A 127 -18.43 7.30 2.45
C TYR A 127 -17.29 6.96 1.44
N LEU A 128 -17.52 5.95 0.59
CA LEU A 128 -16.63 5.52 -0.51
C LEU A 128 -16.88 6.37 -1.77
N ILE A 129 -15.82 6.77 -2.50
CA ILE A 129 -15.87 7.22 -3.91
C ILE A 129 -14.72 6.62 -4.69
#